data_AF-A0A6S5RQV0-F1
#
_entry.id   AF-A0A6S5RQV0-F1
#
_cell.length_a   1.000
_cell.length_b   1.000
_cell.length_c   1.000
_cell.angle_alpha   90.00
_cell.angle_beta   90.00
_cell.angle_gamma   90.00
#
_symmetry.space_group_name_H-M   'P 1'
#
loop_
_entity.id
_entity.type
_entity.pdbx_description
1 polymer ?
#
loop_
_entity_poly.entity_id
_entity_poly.type
_entity_poly.pdbx_seq_one_letter_code
_entity_poly.pdbx_strand_id
1 'polypeptide(L)'
;MAPSLSHLRSQTRTPLRERLSLPEEEVGGFRLPSPRAAACIYRLVSFQSPLRNHKSMSSREYTEAEVQDLTDRVFLLKEQLEAGKMRFANQELADGFRRSYEAIRLRSDGKVDPSSLDGRIRAMTLAVIAMKQRDDAKKALSLARIQEEYFKFLFREFGWLYDQMKKAKATPADAAEVVSRQDNVMQNLAEALPEMVDAVREFWLSVSETAGYHLQDSQQLKAVFAGDIFPAHWENAVSTAGLYVDTIILPCPITRLGPILKAAPSAHLIKVFIKHALTAMTYRDIALADVDPPIAMIVPNTDDADDNDRSGLIVRATPAICAHARYLFNRAFESIEELQEFCLRLETIDQVMKVLKSPERLIFSADWGTDPRQQLEMALKENASLLGMNEPNVGYHVFTSAIGRMPQALGAQEAAQHFRGSPFINAETSWLHYTWLLEYQGGLRDDDLTTRHSMHVVRALAAETHNNLEWLGNVPPETVIEIRRRGLADELRELLAEGVSNLIDINPDNYFRTADQIVDNLDTAFRRHQAALREARNKKLKLYGIDVAACTATGAVAVAAALTGNVALGAISGALGVVGLPNLKDIKTKFKQIAAEEKARRESPTGILFRHVNRH
;
A
#
# COMPACT_ATOMS: atom_id res chain seq x y z
N MET A 1 36.13 -31.85 20.74
CA MET A 1 37.31 -31.93 19.86
C MET A 1 37.00 -31.16 18.59
N ALA A 2 37.48 -29.92 18.51
CA ALA A 2 37.23 -28.99 17.42
C ALA A 2 38.55 -28.77 16.65
N PRO A 3 38.55 -28.67 15.31
CA PRO A 3 39.71 -28.19 14.59
C PRO A 3 39.70 -26.65 14.53
N SER A 4 40.82 -26.10 14.96
CA SER A 4 41.25 -24.70 14.87
C SER A 4 41.30 -24.21 13.41
N LEU A 5 40.52 -23.17 13.08
CA LEU A 5 40.64 -22.41 11.83
C LEU A 5 41.58 -21.22 12.06
N SER A 6 42.87 -21.50 12.04
CA SER A 6 43.94 -20.53 12.10
C SER A 6 44.63 -20.37 10.75
N HIS A 7 43.89 -20.29 9.63
CA HIS A 7 44.45 -19.97 8.30
C HIS A 7 43.42 -19.22 7.44
N LEU A 8 43.34 -17.91 7.65
CA LEU A 8 42.83 -16.91 6.69
C LEU A 8 43.38 -15.53 7.11
N ARG A 9 44.71 -15.44 7.19
CA ARG A 9 45.45 -14.17 7.23
C ARG A 9 46.31 -14.09 5.98
N SER A 10 45.76 -13.49 4.94
CA SER A 10 46.47 -12.70 3.91
C SER A 10 45.61 -12.64 2.66
N GLN A 11 44.76 -11.61 2.57
CA GLN A 11 44.43 -10.98 1.31
C GLN A 11 43.92 -9.57 1.64
N THR A 12 44.88 -8.64 1.53
CA THR A 12 44.76 -7.20 1.24
C THR A 12 43.48 -6.47 1.65
N ARG A 13 43.63 -5.68 2.73
CA ARG A 13 42.79 -4.53 3.08
C ARG A 13 42.94 -3.44 2.00
N THR A 14 41.82 -2.96 1.48
CA THR A 14 41.72 -1.65 0.83
C THR A 14 40.56 -0.91 1.50
N PRO A 15 40.75 0.31 2.03
CA PRO A 15 39.69 1.05 2.70
C PRO A 15 38.58 1.47 1.71
N LEU A 16 37.32 1.50 2.18
CA LEU A 16 36.13 1.86 1.38
C LEU A 16 36.21 3.26 0.73
N ARG A 17 37.13 4.11 1.19
CA ARG A 17 37.34 5.48 0.70
C ARG A 17 37.97 5.57 -0.70
N GLU A 18 38.60 4.50 -1.20
CA GLU A 18 39.30 4.48 -2.50
C GLU A 18 38.49 3.87 -3.66
N ARG A 19 37.21 3.51 -3.46
CA ARG A 19 36.32 3.09 -4.56
C ARG A 19 35.55 4.25 -5.23
N LEU A 20 35.93 5.48 -4.93
CA LEU A 20 35.33 6.72 -5.45
C LEU A 20 36.26 7.45 -6.45
N SER A 21 36.83 6.72 -7.39
CA SER A 21 37.54 7.29 -8.55
C SER A 21 37.07 6.57 -9.81
N LEU A 22 36.24 7.26 -10.59
CA LEU A 22 35.77 6.81 -11.91
C LEU A 22 36.93 6.81 -12.92
N PRO A 23 37.02 5.84 -13.83
CA PRO A 23 37.58 6.07 -15.15
C PRO A 23 36.51 6.76 -16.02
N GLU A 24 36.86 7.91 -16.59
CA GLU A 24 36.11 8.52 -17.69
C GLU A 24 36.18 7.61 -18.92
N GLU A 25 35.08 6.97 -19.29
CA GLU A 25 34.85 6.50 -20.66
C GLU A 25 33.35 6.50 -20.98
N GLU A 26 33.06 6.87 -22.22
CA GLU A 26 31.80 7.42 -22.74
C GLU A 26 30.58 6.49 -22.62
N VAL A 27 29.54 6.94 -21.91
CA VAL A 27 28.15 6.45 -22.09
C VAL A 27 27.21 7.65 -22.10
N GLY A 28 26.33 7.68 -23.10
CA GLY A 28 25.50 8.81 -23.52
C GLY A 28 24.85 9.63 -22.41
N GLY A 29 25.12 10.93 -22.44
CA GLY A 29 24.71 11.88 -21.42
C GLY A 29 23.22 12.18 -21.37
N PHE A 30 22.67 12.11 -20.16
CA PHE A 30 21.51 12.88 -19.75
C PHE A 30 21.96 13.83 -18.62
N ARG A 31 22.00 15.14 -18.91
CA ARG A 31 22.23 16.17 -17.89
C ARG A 31 20.95 16.36 -17.08
N LEU A 32 21.05 16.25 -15.76
CA LEU A 32 20.02 16.68 -14.82
C LEU A 32 19.59 18.14 -15.15
N PRO A 33 18.29 18.47 -15.09
CA PRO A 33 17.84 19.84 -15.28
C PRO A 33 18.44 20.74 -14.18
N SER A 34 18.92 21.91 -14.59
CA SER A 34 19.56 22.87 -13.69
C SER A 34 18.66 23.27 -12.50
N PRO A 35 19.24 23.65 -11.35
CA PRO A 35 18.50 24.08 -10.14
C PRO A 35 17.60 25.32 -10.32
N ARG A 36 17.55 25.94 -11.51
CA ARG A 36 16.57 26.98 -11.86
C ARG A 36 15.13 26.45 -12.01
N ALA A 37 14.93 25.17 -12.28
CA ALA A 37 13.58 24.59 -12.36
C ALA A 37 12.93 24.45 -10.96
N ALA A 38 13.73 24.10 -9.93
CA ALA A 38 13.26 23.96 -8.54
C ALA A 38 12.88 25.30 -7.90
N ALA A 39 13.54 26.40 -8.29
CA ALA A 39 13.25 27.74 -7.75
C ALA A 39 11.89 28.31 -8.23
N CYS A 40 11.32 27.78 -9.32
CA CYS A 40 10.00 28.20 -9.80
C CYS A 40 8.86 27.54 -9.00
N ILE A 41 9.11 26.35 -8.45
CA ILE A 41 8.13 25.54 -7.71
C ILE A 41 7.88 26.14 -6.30
N TYR A 42 8.92 26.64 -5.63
CA TYR A 42 8.77 27.25 -4.29
C TYR A 42 8.01 28.59 -4.27
N ARG A 43 7.88 29.29 -5.40
CA ARG A 43 7.16 30.58 -5.45
C ARG A 43 5.63 30.45 -5.56
N LEU A 44 5.12 29.25 -5.83
CA LEU A 44 3.70 29.00 -6.06
C LEU A 44 2.90 28.68 -4.78
N VAL A 45 3.55 28.41 -3.65
CA VAL A 45 2.89 27.96 -2.40
C VAL A 45 2.84 29.05 -1.31
N SER A 46 3.46 30.22 -1.53
CA SER A 46 3.51 31.32 -0.54
C SER A 46 2.67 32.53 -0.96
N PHE A 47 1.34 32.37 -1.05
CA PHE A 47 0.41 33.50 -1.16
C PHE A 47 -0.48 33.57 0.09
N GLN A 48 0.09 34.03 1.21
CA GLN A 48 -0.69 34.53 2.33
C GLN A 48 -1.16 35.96 2.01
N SER A 49 -2.46 36.13 1.78
CA SER A 49 -3.09 37.45 1.65
C SER A 49 -3.11 38.19 2.99
N PRO A 50 -2.59 39.43 3.10
CA PRO A 50 -2.94 40.30 4.20
C PRO A 50 -4.21 41.07 3.86
N LEU A 51 -5.28 40.81 4.62
CA LEU A 51 -6.48 41.64 4.66
C LEU A 51 -6.12 43.05 5.15
N ARG A 52 -6.07 44.04 4.24
CA ARG A 52 -6.16 45.47 4.59
C ARG A 52 -6.89 46.30 3.52
N ASN A 53 -7.99 46.90 3.97
CA ASN A 53 -8.61 48.18 3.61
C ASN A 53 -8.69 48.60 2.14
N HIS A 54 -9.94 48.73 1.66
CA HIS A 54 -10.36 49.39 0.43
C HIS A 54 -9.65 50.73 0.19
N LYS A 55 -8.71 50.72 -0.77
CA LYS A 55 -8.25 51.88 -1.54
C LYS A 55 -8.35 51.51 -3.03
N SER A 56 -8.72 52.50 -3.84
CA SER A 56 -9.02 52.41 -5.27
C SER A 56 -8.13 51.45 -6.07
N MET A 57 -8.75 50.63 -6.93
CA MET A 57 -8.07 49.74 -7.88
C MET A 57 -7.20 50.56 -8.85
N SER A 58 -5.95 50.78 -8.47
CA SER A 58 -4.86 51.07 -9.39
C SER A 58 -4.74 49.89 -10.35
N SER A 59 -4.72 50.15 -11.66
CA SER A 59 -4.48 49.15 -12.69
C SER A 59 -3.13 48.49 -12.43
N ARG A 60 -3.13 47.21 -12.03
CA ARG A 60 -1.91 46.42 -11.91
C ARG A 60 -1.18 46.48 -13.25
N GLU A 61 0.03 47.02 -13.27
CA GLU A 61 0.91 46.94 -14.42
C GLU A 61 1.46 45.52 -14.51
N TYR A 62 1.32 44.90 -15.68
CA TYR A 62 1.86 43.57 -15.96
C TYR A 62 3.20 43.73 -16.67
N THR A 63 4.21 43.00 -16.21
CA THR A 63 5.48 42.91 -16.91
C THR A 63 5.31 42.12 -18.22
N GLU A 64 6.15 42.40 -19.23
CA GLU A 64 6.09 41.68 -20.51
C GLU A 64 6.33 40.17 -20.36
N ALA A 65 7.07 39.75 -19.34
CA ALA A 65 7.24 38.35 -18.99
C ALA A 65 5.95 37.72 -18.46
N GLU A 66 5.20 38.40 -17.59
CA GLU A 66 3.88 37.95 -17.14
C GLU A 66 2.86 37.90 -18.28
N VAL A 67 2.91 38.86 -19.21
CA VAL A 67 2.04 38.88 -20.41
C VAL A 67 2.35 37.68 -21.31
N GLN A 68 3.64 37.37 -21.52
CA GLN A 68 4.05 36.21 -22.31
C GLN A 68 3.57 34.91 -21.66
N ASP A 69 3.84 34.74 -20.37
CA ASP A 69 3.40 33.57 -19.61
C ASP A 69 1.87 33.42 -19.65
N LEU A 70 1.09 34.49 -19.44
CA LEU A 70 -0.37 34.42 -19.61
C LEU A 70 -0.80 34.02 -21.02
N THR A 71 -0.11 34.52 -22.05
CA THR A 71 -0.39 34.20 -23.44
C THR A 71 -0.19 32.71 -23.72
N ASP A 72 0.94 32.16 -23.30
CA ASP A 72 1.27 30.75 -23.50
C ASP A 72 0.22 29.83 -22.87
N ARG A 73 -0.26 30.19 -21.66
CA ARG A 73 -1.25 29.41 -20.94
C ARG A 73 -2.64 29.49 -21.55
N VAL A 74 -3.04 30.66 -22.06
CA VAL A 74 -4.31 30.83 -22.78
C VAL A 74 -4.30 30.05 -24.10
N PHE A 75 -3.16 30.01 -24.79
CA PHE A 75 -3.04 29.21 -26.01
C PHE A 75 -3.05 27.71 -25.73
N LEU A 76 -2.41 27.28 -24.64
CA LEU A 76 -2.54 25.90 -24.17
C LEU A 76 -4.00 25.57 -23.80
N LEU A 77 -4.72 26.47 -23.12
CA LEU A 77 -6.15 26.31 -22.83
C LEU A 77 -6.97 26.15 -24.12
N LYS A 78 -6.68 26.96 -25.14
CA LYS A 78 -7.31 26.83 -26.47
C LYS A 78 -7.08 25.45 -27.07
N GLU A 79 -5.83 24.97 -27.07
CA GLU A 79 -5.49 23.64 -27.59
C GLU A 79 -6.26 22.52 -26.86
N GLN A 80 -6.36 22.57 -25.53
CA GLN A 80 -7.09 21.56 -24.76
C GLN A 80 -8.61 21.59 -25.00
N LEU A 81 -9.18 22.79 -25.22
CA LEU A 81 -10.59 22.95 -25.59
C LEU A 81 -10.87 22.36 -26.98
N GLU A 82 -10.03 22.69 -27.97
CA GLU A 82 -10.15 22.18 -29.34
C GLU A 82 -9.95 20.65 -29.40
N ALA A 83 -9.11 20.09 -28.55
CA ALA A 83 -8.92 18.65 -28.39
C ALA A 83 -10.07 17.94 -27.65
N GLY A 84 -11.09 18.66 -27.15
CA GLY A 84 -12.22 18.08 -26.42
C GLY A 84 -11.87 17.48 -25.06
N LYS A 85 -10.73 17.87 -24.48
CA LYS A 85 -10.23 17.32 -23.20
C LYS A 85 -10.85 17.98 -21.97
N MET A 86 -11.57 19.08 -22.15
CA MET A 86 -12.24 19.79 -21.08
C MET A 86 -13.72 19.41 -20.98
N ARG A 87 -14.17 19.06 -19.78
CA ARG A 87 -15.57 18.74 -19.46
C ARG A 87 -16.06 19.67 -18.36
N PHE A 88 -17.28 20.19 -18.53
CA PHE A 88 -17.95 21.02 -17.53
C PHE A 88 -19.04 20.20 -16.85
N ALA A 89 -19.17 20.35 -15.54
CA ALA A 89 -20.14 19.57 -14.75
C ALA A 89 -21.60 19.88 -15.11
N ASN A 90 -21.89 21.12 -15.54
CA ASN A 90 -23.21 21.54 -15.97
C ASN A 90 -23.14 22.63 -17.05
N GLN A 91 -24.29 22.89 -17.69
CA GLN A 91 -24.42 23.85 -18.78
C GLN A 91 -24.15 25.30 -18.34
N GLU A 92 -24.56 25.67 -17.13
CA GLU A 92 -24.37 27.03 -16.61
C GLU A 92 -22.89 27.40 -16.48
N LEU A 93 -22.07 26.48 -15.95
CA LEU A 93 -20.62 26.63 -15.87
C LEU A 93 -19.99 26.69 -17.26
N ALA A 94 -20.47 25.87 -18.20
CA ALA A 94 -20.00 25.89 -19.58
C ALA A 94 -20.29 27.23 -20.28
N ASP A 95 -21.51 27.75 -20.14
CA ASP A 95 -21.92 29.03 -20.72
C ASP A 95 -21.19 30.20 -20.06
N GLY A 96 -21.04 30.16 -18.74
CA GLY A 96 -20.26 31.12 -17.98
C GLY A 96 -18.80 31.17 -18.41
N PHE A 97 -18.18 30.01 -18.60
CA PHE A 97 -16.82 29.88 -19.13
C PHE A 97 -16.73 30.38 -20.57
N ARG A 98 -17.67 30.00 -21.45
CA ARG A 98 -17.69 30.42 -22.85
C ARG A 98 -17.72 31.94 -22.98
N ARG A 99 -18.59 32.62 -22.23
CA ARG A 99 -18.65 34.10 -22.22
C ARG A 99 -17.31 34.71 -21.80
N SER A 100 -16.67 34.18 -20.76
CA SER A 100 -15.36 34.64 -20.29
C SER A 100 -14.26 34.39 -21.33
N TYR A 101 -14.33 33.27 -22.05
CA TYR A 101 -13.37 32.88 -23.07
C TYR A 101 -13.49 33.72 -24.34
N GLU A 102 -14.72 34.01 -24.78
CA GLU A 102 -15.00 34.87 -25.94
C GLU A 102 -14.62 36.35 -25.68
N ALA A 103 -14.57 36.77 -24.41
CA ALA A 103 -14.16 38.12 -24.03
C ALA A 103 -12.63 38.35 -24.07
N ILE A 104 -11.83 37.30 -24.29
CA ILE A 104 -10.36 37.40 -24.35
C ILE A 104 -9.96 38.23 -25.58
N ARG A 105 -9.13 39.26 -25.36
CA ARG A 105 -8.60 40.13 -26.41
C ARG A 105 -7.11 39.91 -26.59
N LEU A 106 -6.65 40.06 -27.83
CA LEU A 106 -5.24 40.11 -28.16
C LEU A 106 -4.80 41.57 -28.37
N ARG A 107 -3.59 41.88 -27.91
CA ARG A 107 -2.86 43.11 -28.21
C ARG A 107 -2.40 43.11 -29.67
N SER A 108 -1.89 44.24 -30.14
CA SER A 108 -1.36 44.41 -31.50
C SER A 108 -0.14 43.52 -31.81
N ASP A 109 0.58 43.06 -30.80
CA ASP A 109 1.71 42.14 -30.90
C ASP A 109 1.28 40.65 -30.92
N GLY A 110 -0.02 40.37 -30.89
CA GLY A 110 -0.58 39.01 -30.87
C GLY A 110 -0.61 38.36 -29.48
N LYS A 111 -0.13 39.03 -28.42
CA LYS A 111 -0.20 38.53 -27.04
C LYS A 111 -1.55 38.84 -26.40
N VAL A 112 -1.90 38.11 -25.35
CA VAL A 112 -3.15 38.33 -24.62
C VAL A 112 -3.11 39.66 -23.86
N ASP A 113 -4.19 40.43 -23.95
CA ASP A 113 -4.43 41.60 -23.09
C ASP A 113 -4.84 41.12 -21.69
N PRO A 114 -4.01 41.29 -20.64
CA PRO A 114 -4.34 40.80 -19.30
C PRO A 114 -5.63 41.42 -18.74
N SER A 115 -6.00 42.63 -19.16
CA SER A 115 -7.24 43.29 -18.69
C SER A 115 -8.51 42.62 -19.20
N SER A 116 -8.40 41.81 -20.25
CA SER A 116 -9.51 41.04 -20.82
C SER A 116 -9.74 39.68 -20.13
N LEU A 117 -8.82 39.25 -19.26
CA LEU A 117 -8.89 37.96 -18.57
C LEU A 117 -9.55 38.09 -17.19
N ASP A 118 -10.70 37.45 -17.02
CA ASP A 118 -11.34 37.32 -15.72
C ASP A 118 -10.70 36.22 -14.83
N GLY A 119 -11.18 36.13 -13.58
CA GLY A 119 -10.69 35.14 -12.63
C GLY A 119 -10.92 33.69 -13.05
N ARG A 120 -11.96 33.39 -13.86
CA ARG A 120 -12.27 32.03 -14.31
C ARG A 120 -11.25 31.55 -15.32
N ILE A 121 -10.92 32.36 -16.32
CA ILE A 121 -9.91 32.01 -17.32
C ILE A 121 -8.54 31.89 -16.64
N ARG A 122 -8.19 32.80 -15.74
CA ARG A 122 -6.92 32.73 -14.99
C ARG A 122 -6.81 31.45 -14.17
N ALA A 123 -7.85 31.08 -13.43
CA ALA A 123 -7.86 29.82 -12.68
C ALA A 123 -7.79 28.59 -13.61
N MET A 124 -8.53 28.61 -14.73
CA MET A 124 -8.55 27.50 -15.67
C MET A 124 -7.21 27.30 -16.37
N THR A 125 -6.56 28.39 -16.80
CA THR A 125 -5.22 28.31 -17.39
C THR A 125 -4.19 27.71 -16.44
N LEU A 126 -4.25 28.04 -15.14
CA LEU A 126 -3.43 27.39 -14.11
C LEU A 126 -3.71 25.89 -14.00
N ALA A 127 -4.99 25.49 -13.97
CA ALA A 127 -5.38 24.08 -13.91
C ALA A 127 -4.88 23.30 -15.14
N VAL A 128 -5.00 23.87 -16.34
CA VAL A 128 -4.54 23.24 -17.59
C VAL A 128 -3.01 23.06 -17.61
N ILE A 129 -2.25 24.05 -17.14
CA ILE A 129 -0.78 23.89 -17.00
C ILE A 129 -0.47 22.76 -16.04
N ALA A 130 -1.11 22.73 -14.87
CA ALA A 130 -0.86 21.71 -13.87
C ALA A 130 -1.15 20.31 -14.42
N MET A 131 -2.27 20.15 -15.14
CA MET A 131 -2.61 18.89 -15.84
C MET A 131 -1.57 18.52 -16.90
N LYS A 132 -1.11 19.49 -17.71
CA LYS A 132 -0.06 19.25 -18.71
C LYS A 132 1.27 18.84 -18.06
N GLN A 133 1.72 19.57 -17.04
CA GLN A 133 2.95 19.28 -16.30
C GLN A 133 2.90 17.88 -15.70
N ARG A 134 1.76 17.52 -15.14
CA ARG A 134 1.49 16.18 -14.61
C ARG A 134 1.58 15.09 -15.67
N ASP A 135 0.98 15.30 -16.83
CA ASP A 135 1.07 14.37 -17.96
C ASP A 135 2.49 14.26 -18.52
N ASP A 136 3.20 15.38 -18.63
CA ASP A 136 4.58 15.41 -19.11
C ASP A 136 5.53 14.69 -18.13
N ALA A 137 5.35 14.88 -16.82
CA ALA A 137 6.10 14.18 -15.78
C ALA A 137 5.88 12.66 -15.83
N LYS A 138 4.62 12.22 -15.93
CA LYS A 138 4.26 10.79 -16.07
C LYS A 138 4.85 10.15 -17.34
N LYS A 139 4.91 10.90 -18.45
CA LYS A 139 5.52 10.43 -19.71
C LYS A 139 7.04 10.35 -19.62
N ALA A 140 7.66 11.27 -18.89
CA ALA A 140 9.11 11.31 -18.73
C ALA A 140 9.64 10.17 -17.86
N LEU A 141 8.88 9.75 -16.85
CA LEU A 141 9.31 8.74 -15.90
C LEU A 141 8.15 7.82 -15.47
N SER A 142 8.27 6.52 -15.77
CA SER A 142 7.27 5.50 -15.42
C SER A 142 7.42 4.99 -13.99
N LEU A 143 6.32 4.48 -13.42
CA LEU A 143 6.33 3.83 -12.10
C LEU A 143 7.33 2.66 -12.02
N ALA A 144 7.35 1.79 -13.03
CA ALA A 144 8.26 0.66 -13.10
C ALA A 144 9.73 1.12 -13.01
N ARG A 145 10.09 2.19 -13.73
CA ARG A 145 11.45 2.75 -13.69
C ARG A 145 11.81 3.31 -12.32
N ILE A 146 10.87 4.01 -11.66
CA ILE A 146 11.07 4.52 -10.30
C ILE A 146 11.37 3.37 -9.34
N GLN A 147 10.57 2.29 -9.38
CA GLN A 147 10.79 1.13 -8.52
C GLN A 147 12.10 0.41 -8.85
N GLU A 148 12.45 0.25 -10.13
CA GLU A 148 13.72 -0.36 -10.54
C GLU A 148 14.92 0.36 -9.94
N GLU A 149 14.97 1.69 -10.03
CA GLU A 149 16.07 2.49 -9.49
C GLU A 149 16.13 2.42 -7.96
N TYR A 150 14.97 2.46 -7.30
CA TYR A 150 14.89 2.27 -5.85
C TYR A 150 15.44 0.90 -5.41
N PHE A 151 15.03 -0.19 -6.05
CA PHE A 151 15.54 -1.51 -5.71
C PHE A 151 17.01 -1.69 -6.10
N LYS A 152 17.47 -1.14 -7.23
CA LYS A 152 18.91 -1.14 -7.58
C LYS A 152 19.74 -0.49 -6.48
N PHE A 153 19.28 0.64 -5.94
CA PHE A 153 19.91 1.28 -4.80
C PHE A 153 19.94 0.34 -3.59
N LEU A 154 18.80 -0.22 -3.16
CA LEU A 154 18.76 -1.12 -2.00
C LEU A 154 19.69 -2.34 -2.14
N PHE A 155 19.73 -2.96 -3.32
CA PHE A 155 20.59 -4.11 -3.59
C PHE A 155 22.06 -3.73 -3.69
N ARG A 156 22.39 -2.50 -4.08
CA ARG A 156 23.77 -2.00 -4.01
C ARG A 156 24.25 -1.87 -2.56
N GLU A 157 23.41 -1.32 -1.68
CA GLU A 157 23.79 -1.07 -0.27
C GLU A 157 23.69 -2.34 0.61
N PHE A 158 22.63 -3.14 0.45
CA PHE A 158 22.32 -4.28 1.33
C PHE A 158 22.31 -5.64 0.64
N GLY A 159 22.62 -5.72 -0.67
CA GLY A 159 22.59 -6.99 -1.42
C GLY A 159 23.47 -8.07 -0.80
N TRP A 160 24.63 -7.70 -0.27
CA TRP A 160 25.53 -8.64 0.42
C TRP A 160 24.87 -9.34 1.62
N LEU A 161 24.03 -8.63 2.37
CA LEU A 161 23.34 -9.14 3.55
C LEU A 161 22.08 -9.91 3.13
N TYR A 162 21.33 -9.37 2.17
CA TYR A 162 20.13 -9.99 1.63
C TYR A 162 20.43 -11.36 1.00
N ASP A 163 21.51 -11.47 0.22
CA ASP A 163 21.91 -12.72 -0.41
C ASP A 163 22.31 -13.79 0.61
N GLN A 164 23.00 -13.38 1.68
CA GLN A 164 23.34 -14.29 2.79
C GLN A 164 22.09 -14.75 3.53
N MET A 165 21.17 -13.82 3.84
CA MET A 165 19.88 -14.12 4.46
C MET A 165 19.09 -15.14 3.63
N LYS A 166 18.98 -14.93 2.31
CA LYS A 166 18.30 -15.85 1.39
C LYS A 166 18.97 -17.22 1.33
N LYS A 167 20.30 -17.28 1.24
CA LYS A 167 21.08 -18.55 1.26
C LYS A 167 20.87 -19.33 2.56
N ALA A 168 20.79 -18.63 3.69
CA ALA A 168 20.56 -19.22 5.00
C ALA A 168 19.08 -19.55 5.28
N LYS A 169 18.14 -19.20 4.38
CA LYS A 169 16.69 -19.27 4.60
C LYS A 169 16.25 -18.56 5.89
N ALA A 170 16.95 -17.49 6.23
CA ALA A 170 16.70 -16.68 7.42
C ALA A 170 15.67 -15.57 7.12
N THR A 171 15.01 -15.07 8.16
CA THR A 171 14.11 -13.91 8.05
C THR A 171 14.90 -12.60 8.07
N PRO A 172 14.32 -11.48 7.61
CA PRO A 172 14.88 -10.14 7.81
C PRO A 172 15.23 -9.81 9.26
N ALA A 173 14.43 -10.29 10.22
CA ALA A 173 14.70 -10.09 11.65
C ALA A 173 15.90 -10.90 12.13
N ASP A 174 16.04 -12.16 11.70
CA ASP A 174 17.21 -12.99 12.02
C ASP A 174 18.51 -12.36 11.47
N ALA A 175 18.47 -11.87 10.23
CA ALA A 175 19.62 -11.22 9.62
C ALA A 175 20.01 -9.93 10.38
N ALA A 176 19.04 -9.11 10.76
CA ALA A 176 19.27 -7.91 11.57
C ALA A 176 19.83 -8.25 12.96
N GLU A 177 19.35 -9.33 13.59
CA GLU A 177 19.85 -9.83 14.87
C GLU A 177 21.32 -10.25 14.77
N VAL A 178 21.69 -11.00 13.73
CA VAL A 178 23.09 -11.44 13.51
C VAL A 178 24.03 -10.25 13.33
N VAL A 179 23.62 -9.24 12.55
CA VAL A 179 24.42 -8.02 12.35
C VAL A 179 24.56 -7.24 13.66
N SER A 180 23.50 -7.18 14.47
CA SER A 180 23.50 -6.43 15.73
C SER A 180 24.49 -6.97 16.78
N ARG A 181 24.96 -8.21 16.63
CA ARG A 181 25.94 -8.84 17.53
C ARG A 181 27.40 -8.57 17.13
N GLN A 182 27.64 -7.86 16.03
CA GLN A 182 28.97 -7.57 15.50
C GLN A 182 29.30 -6.09 15.69
N ASP A 183 29.98 -5.74 16.77
CA ASP A 183 30.25 -4.34 17.16
C ASP A 183 30.93 -3.52 16.05
N ASN A 184 31.89 -4.12 15.34
CA ASN A 184 32.59 -3.47 14.23
C ASN A 184 31.65 -3.16 13.04
N VAL A 185 30.69 -4.04 12.76
CA VAL A 185 29.70 -3.81 11.70
C VAL A 185 28.70 -2.75 12.15
N MET A 186 28.25 -2.82 13.40
CA MET A 186 27.32 -1.84 13.97
C MET A 186 27.91 -0.42 14.01
N GLN A 187 29.20 -0.29 14.34
CA GLN A 187 29.89 1.00 14.30
C GLN A 187 29.96 1.55 12.87
N ASN A 188 30.37 0.73 11.89
CA ASN A 188 30.41 1.16 10.50
C ASN A 188 29.02 1.57 9.97
N LEU A 189 27.97 0.85 10.37
CA LEU A 189 26.60 1.19 9.99
C LEU A 189 26.12 2.48 10.67
N ALA A 190 26.46 2.71 11.93
CA ALA A 190 26.13 3.96 12.61
C ALA A 190 26.72 5.19 11.90
N GLU A 191 27.92 5.05 11.32
CA GLU A 191 28.59 6.09 10.55
C GLU A 191 28.02 6.24 9.12
N ALA A 192 27.71 5.14 8.44
CA ALA A 192 27.31 5.16 7.02
C ALA A 192 25.81 5.39 6.78
N LEU A 193 24.94 4.93 7.68
CA LEU A 193 23.49 4.98 7.46
C LEU A 193 22.91 6.42 7.34
N PRO A 194 23.39 7.43 8.08
CA PRO A 194 22.89 8.80 7.90
C PRO A 194 23.04 9.33 6.46
N GLU A 195 24.19 9.09 5.83
CA GLU A 195 24.45 9.48 4.43
C GLU A 195 23.56 8.69 3.46
N MET A 196 23.38 7.39 3.72
CA MET A 196 22.45 6.56 2.95
C MET A 196 21.01 7.08 3.03
N VAL A 197 20.56 7.52 4.21
CA VAL A 197 19.24 8.13 4.39
C VAL A 197 19.12 9.41 3.56
N ASP A 198 20.15 10.26 3.53
CA ASP A 198 20.17 11.47 2.69
C ASP A 198 20.02 11.12 1.21
N ALA A 199 20.77 10.14 0.71
CA ALA A 199 20.68 9.71 -0.69
C ALA A 199 19.28 9.19 -1.06
N VAL A 200 18.64 8.41 -0.18
CA VAL A 200 17.27 7.93 -0.41
C VAL A 200 16.26 9.07 -0.36
N ARG A 201 16.44 10.04 0.54
CA ARG A 201 15.59 11.22 0.62
C ARG A 201 15.71 12.07 -0.64
N GLU A 202 16.92 12.35 -1.12
CA GLU A 202 17.16 13.09 -2.36
C GLU A 202 16.55 12.41 -3.58
N PHE A 203 16.69 11.07 -3.67
CA PHE A 203 16.02 10.29 -4.69
C PHE A 203 14.50 10.52 -4.65
N TRP A 204 13.87 10.35 -3.49
CA TRP A 204 12.42 10.53 -3.37
C TRP A 204 11.95 11.96 -3.59
N LEU A 205 12.67 12.98 -3.11
CA LEU A 205 12.34 14.38 -3.39
C LEU A 205 12.32 14.70 -4.89
N SER A 206 13.10 13.97 -5.69
CA SER A 206 13.13 14.17 -7.15
C SER A 206 12.04 13.43 -7.93
N VAL A 207 11.43 12.37 -7.36
CA VAL A 207 10.49 11.49 -8.11
C VAL A 207 9.14 11.24 -7.43
N SER A 208 8.98 11.56 -6.14
CA SER A 208 7.78 11.23 -5.36
C SER A 208 6.53 11.89 -5.92
N GLU A 209 6.63 13.14 -6.37
CA GLU A 209 5.52 13.84 -7.01
C GLU A 209 5.07 13.14 -8.30
N THR A 210 6.01 12.70 -9.13
CA THR A 210 5.70 11.95 -10.35
C THR A 210 5.08 10.58 -10.04
N ALA A 211 5.57 9.88 -9.01
CA ALA A 211 4.96 8.64 -8.55
C ALA A 211 3.53 8.88 -8.04
N GLY A 212 3.32 9.94 -7.23
CA GLY A 212 2.02 10.38 -6.76
C GLY A 212 1.08 10.69 -7.92
N TYR A 213 1.57 11.29 -9.00
CA TYR A 213 0.77 11.62 -10.17
C TYR A 213 0.21 10.38 -10.87
N HIS A 214 1.06 9.38 -11.09
CA HIS A 214 0.62 8.09 -11.66
C HIS A 214 -0.42 7.41 -10.77
N LEU A 215 -0.18 7.37 -9.47
CA LEU A 215 -1.05 6.67 -8.52
C LEU A 215 -2.39 7.38 -8.31
N GLN A 216 -2.42 8.71 -8.33
CA GLN A 216 -3.64 9.48 -8.15
C GLN A 216 -4.55 9.48 -9.40
N ASP A 217 -3.97 9.52 -10.60
CA ASP A 217 -4.76 9.56 -11.85
C ASP A 217 -5.29 8.20 -12.27
N SER A 218 -4.72 7.14 -11.71
CA SER A 218 -5.12 5.78 -12.03
C SER A 218 -6.47 5.42 -11.41
N GLN A 219 -7.26 4.64 -12.16
CA GLN A 219 -8.62 4.23 -11.77
C GLN A 219 -8.65 2.94 -10.93
N GLN A 220 -7.49 2.34 -10.68
CA GLN A 220 -7.40 1.07 -9.97
C GLN A 220 -7.72 1.21 -8.47
N LEU A 221 -8.17 0.12 -7.85
CA LEU A 221 -8.35 0.07 -6.41
C LEU A 221 -6.98 0.05 -5.72
N LYS A 222 -6.81 0.98 -4.79
CA LYS A 222 -5.54 1.18 -4.06
C LYS A 222 -5.75 0.97 -2.58
N ALA A 223 -4.80 0.28 -1.95
CA ALA A 223 -4.66 0.23 -0.51
C ALA A 223 -3.33 0.89 -0.10
N VAL A 224 -3.34 1.73 0.93
CA VAL A 224 -2.14 2.41 1.43
C VAL A 224 -1.78 1.85 2.80
N PHE A 225 -0.64 1.18 2.90
CA PHE A 225 -0.19 0.58 4.16
C PHE A 225 0.11 1.65 5.21
N ALA A 226 -0.47 1.47 6.40
CA ALA A 226 -0.31 2.37 7.53
C ALA A 226 -0.38 1.61 8.86
N GLY A 227 -0.14 2.33 9.97
CA GLY A 227 -0.22 1.77 11.32
C GLY A 227 1.07 1.13 11.85
N ASP A 228 2.09 0.97 11.00
CA ASP A 228 3.46 0.57 11.37
C ASP A 228 4.48 1.20 10.40
N ILE A 229 5.79 1.08 10.66
CA ILE A 229 6.89 1.58 9.82
C ILE A 229 6.82 1.00 8.40
N PHE A 230 6.59 -0.32 8.30
CA PHE A 230 6.49 -1.12 7.08
C PHE A 230 5.81 -2.46 7.43
N PRO A 231 5.25 -3.22 6.48
CA PRO A 231 4.73 -4.56 6.79
C PRO A 231 5.70 -5.41 7.59
N ALA A 232 5.15 -6.23 8.50
CA ALA A 232 5.94 -7.15 9.29
C ALA A 232 6.67 -8.17 8.40
N HIS A 233 7.81 -8.68 8.85
CA HIS A 233 8.63 -9.57 8.02
C HIS A 233 8.03 -10.97 7.84
N TRP A 234 7.07 -11.36 8.68
CA TRP A 234 6.32 -12.62 8.61
C TRP A 234 4.98 -12.48 7.87
N GLU A 235 4.58 -11.26 7.51
CA GLU A 235 3.33 -10.99 6.81
C GLU A 235 3.64 -10.35 5.46
N ASN A 236 2.97 -10.81 4.41
CA ASN A 236 3.02 -10.13 3.13
C ASN A 236 1.67 -9.43 2.86
N ALA A 237 1.69 -8.10 2.84
CA ALA A 237 0.54 -7.25 2.55
C ALA A 237 -0.17 -7.64 1.23
N VAL A 238 0.61 -8.11 0.26
CA VAL A 238 0.11 -8.53 -1.06
C VAL A 238 -0.65 -9.84 -0.98
N SER A 239 -0.20 -10.77 -0.13
CA SER A 239 -0.86 -12.06 0.06
C SER A 239 -2.23 -11.94 0.73
N THR A 240 -2.47 -10.84 1.46
CA THR A 240 -3.74 -10.55 2.13
C THR A 240 -4.60 -9.60 1.30
N ALA A 241 -4.29 -8.30 1.31
CA ALA A 241 -5.10 -7.28 0.65
C ALA A 241 -5.01 -7.35 -0.89
N GLY A 242 -3.88 -7.82 -1.44
CA GLY A 242 -3.62 -7.85 -2.89
C GLY A 242 -4.48 -8.85 -3.67
N LEU A 243 -5.28 -9.65 -2.98
CA LEU A 243 -6.32 -10.49 -3.57
C LEU A 243 -7.56 -9.69 -3.99
N TYR A 244 -7.78 -8.52 -3.39
CA TYR A 244 -8.94 -7.66 -3.66
C TYR A 244 -8.54 -6.35 -4.36
N VAL A 245 -7.51 -5.67 -3.83
CA VAL A 245 -7.03 -4.41 -4.41
C VAL A 245 -6.06 -4.65 -5.55
N ASP A 246 -5.99 -3.69 -6.46
CA ASP A 246 -5.11 -3.79 -7.63
C ASP A 246 -3.67 -3.38 -7.29
N THR A 247 -3.50 -2.36 -6.45
CA THR A 247 -2.19 -1.82 -6.05
C THR A 247 -2.13 -1.58 -4.55
N ILE A 248 -1.11 -2.13 -3.89
CA ILE A 248 -0.76 -1.79 -2.51
C ILE A 248 0.39 -0.80 -2.53
N ILE A 249 0.18 0.35 -1.90
CA ILE A 249 1.19 1.38 -1.74
C ILE A 249 1.82 1.19 -0.35
N LEU A 250 3.10 0.88 -0.35
CA LEU A 250 3.90 0.65 0.83
C LEU A 250 4.78 1.87 1.10
N PRO A 251 4.90 2.32 2.35
CA PRO A 251 5.79 3.42 2.69
C PRO A 251 7.24 3.05 2.49
N CYS A 252 8.12 4.04 2.31
CA CYS A 252 9.56 3.78 2.35
C CYS A 252 10.03 3.68 3.82
N PRO A 253 10.52 2.52 4.29
CA PRO A 253 10.93 2.38 5.70
C PRO A 253 12.15 3.25 6.03
N ILE A 254 12.99 3.52 5.04
CA ILE A 254 14.23 4.29 5.20
C ILE A 254 13.91 5.76 5.47
N THR A 255 12.98 6.35 4.73
CA THR A 255 12.57 7.75 4.95
C THR A 255 11.84 7.90 6.28
N ARG A 256 10.99 6.94 6.67
CA ARG A 256 10.30 6.95 7.97
C ARG A 256 11.22 6.85 9.18
N LEU A 257 12.25 6.01 9.10
CA LEU A 257 13.22 5.82 10.20
C LEU A 257 14.34 6.85 10.17
N GLY A 258 14.59 7.46 9.03
CA GLY A 258 15.71 8.38 8.78
C GLY A 258 15.85 9.50 9.81
N PRO A 259 14.80 10.29 10.09
CA PRO A 259 14.88 11.39 11.05
C PRO A 259 15.29 10.93 12.46
N ILE A 260 14.70 9.82 12.95
CA ILE A 260 15.00 9.28 14.28
C ILE A 260 16.43 8.72 14.29
N LEU A 261 16.85 8.05 13.21
CA LEU A 261 18.19 7.50 13.09
C LEU A 261 19.28 8.58 13.13
N LYS A 262 19.02 9.73 12.50
CA LYS A 262 19.94 10.88 12.51
C LYS A 262 19.96 11.59 13.86
N ALA A 263 18.81 11.73 14.52
CA ALA A 263 18.71 12.43 15.79
C ALA A 263 19.31 11.62 16.96
N ALA A 264 19.08 10.31 16.98
CA ALA A 264 19.48 9.43 18.08
C ALA A 264 19.83 8.02 17.58
N PRO A 265 20.98 7.84 16.90
CA PRO A 265 21.42 6.53 16.46
C PRO A 265 21.69 5.62 17.67
N SER A 266 21.11 4.43 17.66
CA SER A 266 21.33 3.40 18.68
C SER A 266 21.43 2.02 18.04
N ALA A 267 22.06 1.08 18.71
CA ALA A 267 22.17 -0.30 18.21
C ALA A 267 20.79 -0.92 17.93
N HIS A 268 19.79 -0.63 18.78
CA HIS A 268 18.42 -1.05 18.58
C HIS A 268 17.81 -0.43 17.31
N LEU A 269 17.95 0.88 17.12
CA LEU A 269 17.38 1.57 15.96
C LEU A 269 18.03 1.14 14.64
N ILE A 270 19.34 0.93 14.64
CA ILE A 270 20.07 0.37 13.49
C ILE A 270 19.56 -1.04 13.17
N LYS A 271 19.35 -1.89 14.17
CA LYS A 271 18.75 -3.22 13.98
C LYS A 271 17.34 -3.12 13.35
N VAL A 272 16.49 -2.22 13.86
CA VAL A 272 15.14 -1.97 13.30
C VAL A 272 15.23 -1.48 11.85
N PHE A 273 16.16 -0.58 11.56
CA PHE A 273 16.42 -0.08 10.22
C PHE A 273 16.78 -1.19 9.24
N ILE A 274 17.77 -2.03 9.59
CA ILE A 274 18.20 -3.16 8.74
C ILE A 274 17.04 -4.13 8.51
N LYS A 275 16.30 -4.50 9.57
CA LYS A 275 15.14 -5.39 9.48
C LYS A 275 14.15 -4.88 8.43
N HIS A 276 13.77 -3.60 8.47
CA HIS A 276 12.78 -3.06 7.54
C HIS A 276 13.35 -2.79 6.14
N ALA A 277 14.63 -2.44 6.00
CA ALA A 277 15.28 -2.32 4.69
C ALA A 277 15.31 -3.68 3.97
N LEU A 278 15.70 -4.76 4.67
CA LEU A 278 15.67 -6.13 4.13
C LEU A 278 14.24 -6.60 3.84
N THR A 279 13.27 -6.22 4.68
CA THR A 279 11.85 -6.53 4.44
C THR A 279 11.35 -5.82 3.17
N ALA A 280 11.71 -4.57 2.92
CA ALA A 280 11.39 -3.89 1.67
C ALA A 280 11.98 -4.63 0.45
N MET A 281 13.23 -5.11 0.55
CA MET A 281 13.88 -5.87 -0.53
C MET A 281 13.16 -7.17 -0.91
N THR A 282 12.39 -7.80 0.00
CA THR A 282 11.62 -9.01 -0.33
C THR A 282 10.46 -8.73 -1.28
N TYR A 283 10.01 -7.48 -1.40
CA TYR A 283 8.93 -7.08 -2.30
C TYR A 283 9.39 -6.86 -3.76
N ARG A 284 10.70 -6.91 -4.04
CA ARG A 284 11.25 -6.61 -5.37
C ARG A 284 10.53 -7.33 -6.50
N ASP A 285 10.35 -8.64 -6.40
CA ASP A 285 9.81 -9.45 -7.50
C ASP A 285 8.33 -9.13 -7.78
N ILE A 286 7.57 -8.74 -6.74
CA ILE A 286 6.17 -8.33 -6.87
C ILE A 286 6.06 -6.91 -7.41
N ALA A 287 6.88 -5.99 -6.88
CA ALA A 287 6.86 -4.59 -7.27
C ALA A 287 7.38 -4.35 -8.70
N LEU A 288 8.25 -5.25 -9.19
CA LEU A 288 8.78 -5.24 -10.56
C LEU A 288 8.08 -6.28 -11.46
N ALA A 289 6.96 -6.86 -11.02
CA ALA A 289 6.20 -7.77 -11.84
C ALA A 289 5.64 -7.02 -13.07
N ASP A 290 5.80 -7.63 -14.25
CA ASP A 290 5.25 -7.13 -15.50
C ASP A 290 3.74 -7.37 -15.56
N VAL A 291 2.99 -6.50 -14.86
CA VAL A 291 1.53 -6.45 -14.77
C VAL A 291 1.09 -4.99 -14.66
N ASP A 292 -0.04 -4.66 -15.30
CA ASP A 292 -0.65 -3.33 -15.26
C ASP A 292 -2.10 -3.45 -14.78
N PRO A 293 -2.50 -2.73 -13.71
CA PRO A 293 -1.67 -1.92 -12.81
C PRO A 293 -0.68 -2.73 -11.95
N PRO A 294 0.38 -2.08 -11.42
CA PRO A 294 1.37 -2.73 -10.56
C PRO A 294 0.76 -3.21 -9.25
N ILE A 295 1.18 -4.38 -8.77
CA ILE A 295 0.61 -5.02 -7.56
C ILE A 295 1.05 -4.31 -6.29
N ALA A 296 2.33 -3.93 -6.20
CA ALA A 296 2.90 -3.29 -5.03
C ALA A 296 3.83 -2.15 -5.46
N MET A 297 3.81 -1.06 -4.72
CA MET A 297 4.61 0.13 -5.00
C MET A 297 5.19 0.66 -3.69
N ILE A 298 6.51 0.76 -3.57
CA ILE A 298 7.12 1.45 -2.43
C ILE A 298 7.20 2.93 -2.77
N VAL A 299 6.45 3.77 -2.06
CA VAL A 299 6.42 5.23 -2.22
C VAL A 299 6.30 5.86 -0.82
N PRO A 300 7.17 6.80 -0.44
CA PRO A 300 7.04 7.49 0.84
C PRO A 300 5.72 8.27 0.90
N ASN A 301 5.17 8.45 2.10
CA ASN A 301 4.13 9.44 2.28
C ASN A 301 4.69 10.84 2.01
N THR A 302 3.82 11.81 1.73
CA THR A 302 4.19 13.21 1.48
C THR A 302 5.15 13.74 2.54
N ASP A 303 4.85 13.44 3.80
CA ASP A 303 5.56 13.97 4.96
C ASP A 303 6.82 13.17 5.31
N ASP A 304 6.98 11.96 4.74
CA ASP A 304 8.11 11.08 5.07
C ASP A 304 9.42 11.57 4.41
N ALA A 305 9.33 12.36 3.33
CA ALA A 305 10.49 12.82 2.55
C ALA A 305 11.03 14.19 2.99
N ASP A 306 10.29 14.96 3.79
CA ASP A 306 10.70 16.29 4.29
C ASP A 306 10.81 16.28 5.82
N ASP A 307 12.02 16.50 6.34
CA ASP A 307 12.32 16.50 7.78
C ASP A 307 11.52 17.59 8.54
N ASN A 308 11.03 18.64 7.87
CA ASN A 308 10.24 19.70 8.49
C ASN A 308 8.75 19.34 8.69
N ASP A 309 8.24 18.30 8.04
CA ASP A 309 6.78 18.07 7.95
C ASP A 309 6.23 17.24 9.13
N ARG A 310 7.09 16.52 9.88
CA ARG A 310 6.63 15.75 11.05
C ARG A 310 6.09 16.63 12.18
N SER A 311 6.67 17.81 12.38
CA SER A 311 6.08 18.85 13.25
C SER A 311 4.76 19.35 12.68
N GLY A 312 4.65 19.43 11.35
CA GLY A 312 3.41 19.72 10.63
C GLY A 312 2.30 18.72 10.95
N LEU A 313 2.57 17.42 10.89
CA LEU A 313 1.57 16.38 11.16
C LEU A 313 1.02 16.46 12.61
N ILE A 314 1.87 16.67 13.61
CA ILE A 314 1.42 16.84 15.00
C ILE A 314 0.51 18.07 15.11
N VAL A 315 0.90 19.19 14.49
CA VAL A 315 0.10 20.42 14.50
C VAL A 315 -1.25 20.20 13.82
N ARG A 316 -1.29 19.50 12.68
CA ARG A 316 -2.55 19.14 11.98
C ARG A 316 -3.39 18.17 12.81
N ALA A 317 -2.77 17.29 13.59
CA ALA A 317 -3.42 16.32 14.45
C ALA A 317 -3.89 16.87 15.81
N THR A 318 -3.50 18.09 16.19
CA THR A 318 -3.90 18.73 17.46
C THR A 318 -5.41 18.60 17.76
N PRO A 319 -6.33 18.87 16.82
CA PRO A 319 -7.77 18.70 17.08
C PRO A 319 -8.14 17.25 17.46
N ALA A 320 -7.54 16.26 16.80
CA ALA A 320 -7.78 14.85 17.09
C ALA A 320 -7.15 14.42 18.42
N ILE A 321 -5.96 14.92 18.74
CA ILE A 321 -5.29 14.69 20.04
C ILE A 321 -6.16 15.22 21.19
N CYS A 322 -6.61 16.48 21.09
CA CYS A 322 -7.46 17.10 22.09
C CYS A 322 -8.84 16.40 22.18
N ALA A 323 -9.40 15.96 21.05
CA ALA A 323 -10.64 15.18 21.04
C ALA A 323 -10.45 13.84 21.76
N HIS A 324 -9.39 13.09 21.45
CA HIS A 324 -9.09 11.82 22.12
C HIS A 324 -8.92 12.00 23.63
N ALA A 325 -8.14 12.99 24.04
CA ALA A 325 -7.98 13.32 25.46
C ALA A 325 -9.31 13.73 26.13
N ARG A 326 -10.18 14.44 25.41
CA ARG A 326 -11.52 14.77 25.89
C ARG A 326 -12.35 13.53 26.15
N TYR A 327 -12.29 12.52 25.29
CA TYR A 327 -12.97 11.25 25.56
C TYR A 327 -12.36 10.52 26.76
N LEU A 328 -11.02 10.42 26.81
CA LEU A 328 -10.32 9.76 27.93
C LEU A 328 -10.72 10.33 29.29
N PHE A 329 -10.78 11.66 29.43
CA PHE A 329 -10.93 12.33 30.72
C PHE A 329 -12.28 13.02 30.94
N ASN A 330 -13.17 13.01 29.94
CA ASN A 330 -14.40 13.82 29.89
C ASN A 330 -14.15 15.31 30.21
N ARG A 331 -13.05 15.86 29.67
CA ARG A 331 -12.60 17.23 29.89
C ARG A 331 -12.10 17.82 28.57
N ALA A 332 -12.51 19.04 28.24
CA ALA A 332 -11.96 19.73 27.07
C ALA A 332 -10.52 20.19 27.32
N PHE A 333 -9.71 20.14 26.27
CA PHE A 333 -8.35 20.69 26.22
C PHE A 333 -8.26 21.60 25.00
N GLU A 334 -7.73 22.82 25.18
CA GLU A 334 -7.60 23.80 24.11
C GLU A 334 -6.31 23.62 23.31
N SER A 335 -5.31 22.94 23.88
CA SER A 335 -3.98 22.77 23.28
C SER A 335 -3.28 21.48 23.74
N ILE A 336 -2.21 21.10 23.03
CA ILE A 336 -1.34 19.98 23.42
C ILE A 336 -0.60 20.31 24.73
N GLU A 337 -0.24 21.57 24.92
CA GLU A 337 0.45 22.07 26.12
C GLU A 337 -0.44 21.91 27.36
N GLU A 338 -1.73 22.28 27.28
CA GLU A 338 -2.67 22.09 28.38
C GLU A 338 -2.84 20.60 28.72
N LEU A 339 -2.92 19.75 27.69
CA LEU A 339 -2.99 18.30 27.88
C LEU A 339 -1.73 17.75 28.54
N GLN A 340 -0.55 18.20 28.10
CA GLN A 340 0.73 17.79 28.67
C GLN A 340 0.81 18.16 30.15
N GLU A 341 0.52 19.41 30.51
CA GLU A 341 0.50 19.87 31.90
C GLU A 341 -0.50 19.11 32.76
N PHE A 342 -1.66 18.75 32.19
CA PHE A 342 -2.64 17.93 32.89
C PHE A 342 -2.12 16.51 33.15
N CYS A 343 -1.60 15.85 32.12
CA CYS A 343 -1.08 14.50 32.20
C CYS A 343 0.13 14.40 33.15
N LEU A 344 1.07 15.34 33.10
CA LEU A 344 2.28 15.30 33.94
C LEU A 344 1.99 15.38 35.45
N ARG A 345 0.80 15.84 35.87
CA ARG A 345 0.38 15.82 37.28
C ARG A 345 -0.11 14.44 37.75
N LEU A 346 -0.26 13.47 36.85
CA LEU A 346 -0.75 12.12 37.12
C LEU A 346 0.43 11.14 37.21
N GLU A 347 1.25 11.29 38.25
CA GLU A 347 2.48 10.55 38.44
C GLU A 347 2.29 9.04 38.63
N THR A 348 1.12 8.59 39.10
CA THR A 348 0.85 7.17 39.41
C THR A 348 -0.34 6.58 38.65
N ILE A 349 -0.36 5.24 38.53
CA ILE A 349 -1.48 4.51 37.93
C ILE A 349 -2.79 4.83 38.63
N ASP A 350 -2.79 4.87 39.97
CA ASP A 350 -4.01 5.18 40.75
C ASP A 350 -4.53 6.60 40.47
N GLN A 351 -3.64 7.57 40.25
CA GLN A 351 -4.03 8.93 39.89
C GLN A 351 -4.65 8.98 38.49
N VAL A 352 -4.06 8.30 37.50
CA VAL A 352 -4.65 8.19 36.15
C VAL A 352 -6.01 7.51 36.19
N MET A 353 -6.11 6.37 36.86
CA MET A 353 -7.36 5.59 36.97
C MET A 353 -8.48 6.39 37.64
N LYS A 354 -8.18 7.28 38.58
CA LYS A 354 -9.17 8.13 39.25
C LYS A 354 -9.79 9.17 38.31
N VAL A 355 -9.03 9.68 37.35
CA VAL A 355 -9.48 10.73 36.43
C VAL A 355 -10.03 10.18 35.11
N LEU A 356 -9.67 8.95 34.74
CA LEU A 356 -10.11 8.28 33.52
C LEU A 356 -11.64 8.07 33.52
N LYS A 357 -12.29 8.42 32.41
CA LYS A 357 -13.76 8.32 32.22
C LYS A 357 -14.17 7.36 31.11
N SER A 358 -13.33 7.22 30.08
CA SER A 358 -13.47 6.21 29.05
C SER A 358 -12.27 5.26 29.10
N PRO A 359 -12.25 4.31 30.06
CA PRO A 359 -11.15 3.37 30.21
C PRO A 359 -10.88 2.51 28.96
N GLU A 360 -11.92 2.21 28.20
CA GLU A 360 -11.86 1.45 26.95
C GLU A 360 -11.08 2.17 25.82
N ARG A 361 -10.85 3.49 25.97
CA ARG A 361 -10.06 4.29 25.02
C ARG A 361 -8.58 4.38 25.38
N LEU A 362 -8.17 3.83 26.52
CA LEU A 362 -6.77 3.80 26.93
C LEU A 362 -6.12 2.46 26.54
N ILE A 363 -5.71 2.36 25.27
CA ILE A 363 -5.06 1.18 24.72
C ILE A 363 -3.67 1.56 24.18
N PHE A 364 -2.61 0.98 24.73
CA PHE A 364 -1.24 1.13 24.21
C PHE A 364 -0.89 0.00 23.24
N SER A 365 -1.36 -1.21 23.54
CA SER A 365 -1.28 -2.39 22.68
C SER A 365 -2.49 -3.30 22.88
N ALA A 366 -3.19 -3.67 21.81
CA ALA A 366 -4.32 -4.60 21.86
C ALA A 366 -3.92 -5.99 22.41
N ASP A 367 -2.65 -6.38 22.28
CA ASP A 367 -2.12 -7.66 22.77
C ASP A 367 -2.08 -7.76 24.30
N TRP A 368 -2.12 -6.62 25.00
CA TRP A 368 -2.11 -6.58 26.46
C TRP A 368 -3.52 -6.66 27.08
N GLY A 369 -4.55 -6.92 26.27
CA GLY A 369 -5.94 -6.97 26.69
C GLY A 369 -6.59 -5.59 26.79
N THR A 370 -7.79 -5.50 27.38
CA THR A 370 -8.58 -4.25 27.41
C THR A 370 -8.61 -3.58 28.78
N ASP A 371 -7.94 -4.13 29.79
CA ASP A 371 -7.92 -3.53 31.12
C ASP A 371 -6.96 -2.32 31.16
N PRO A 372 -7.44 -1.09 31.43
CA PRO A 372 -6.60 0.12 31.45
C PRO A 372 -5.49 0.08 32.50
N ARG A 373 -5.66 -0.64 33.62
CA ARG A 373 -4.60 -0.77 34.62
C ARG A 373 -3.47 -1.64 34.08
N GLN A 374 -3.79 -2.82 33.56
CA GLN A 374 -2.83 -3.70 32.90
C GLN A 374 -2.09 -2.97 31.75
N GLN A 375 -2.81 -2.19 30.94
CA GLN A 375 -2.25 -1.37 29.87
C GLN A 375 -1.16 -0.42 30.38
N LEU A 376 -1.41 0.32 31.47
CA LEU A 376 -0.45 1.23 32.09
C LEU A 376 0.74 0.49 32.71
N GLU A 377 0.49 -0.63 33.40
CA GLU A 377 1.55 -1.45 34.00
C GLU A 377 2.51 -2.01 32.94
N MET A 378 1.98 -2.46 31.81
CA MET A 378 2.78 -2.96 30.68
C MET A 378 3.51 -1.82 29.97
N ALA A 379 2.88 -0.66 29.78
CA ALA A 379 3.52 0.51 29.18
C ALA A 379 4.77 0.95 29.97
N LEU A 380 4.72 0.93 31.30
CA LEU A 380 5.87 1.26 32.16
C LEU A 380 7.01 0.21 32.06
N LYS A 381 6.66 -1.07 31.90
CA LYS A 381 7.63 -2.17 31.76
C LYS A 381 8.31 -2.17 30.40
N GLU A 382 7.56 -2.01 29.31
CA GLU A 382 8.07 -2.11 27.95
C GLU A 382 8.74 -0.82 27.45
N ASN A 383 8.25 0.38 27.81
CA ASN A 383 8.91 1.63 27.39
C ASN A 383 10.30 1.80 28.01
N ALA A 384 10.61 1.09 29.08
CA ALA A 384 11.96 1.10 29.63
C ALA A 384 13.03 0.57 28.63
N SER A 385 12.58 -0.11 27.56
CA SER A 385 13.42 -0.70 26.52
C SER A 385 13.46 0.08 25.19
N LEU A 386 12.52 1.00 24.95
CA LEU A 386 12.40 1.76 23.70
C LEU A 386 12.78 3.23 23.96
N LEU A 387 13.94 3.63 23.41
CA LEU A 387 14.39 5.03 23.26
C LEU A 387 14.97 5.76 24.48
N GLY A 388 15.37 5.07 25.55
CA GLY A 388 15.96 5.76 26.72
C GLY A 388 14.99 6.71 27.43
N MET A 389 13.69 6.60 27.13
CA MET A 389 12.58 7.29 27.78
C MET A 389 12.12 6.49 29.00
N ASN A 390 13.04 6.28 29.95
CA ASN A 390 12.74 5.77 31.29
C ASN A 390 12.07 6.88 32.11
N GLU A 391 10.88 7.33 31.70
CA GLU A 391 10.12 8.33 32.43
C GLU A 391 9.18 7.61 33.42
N PRO A 392 9.40 7.70 34.75
CA PRO A 392 8.54 7.03 35.73
C PRO A 392 7.13 7.62 35.80
N ASN A 393 6.90 8.82 35.25
CA ASN A 393 5.60 9.48 35.27
C ASN A 393 4.57 8.75 34.40
N VAL A 394 3.56 8.16 35.05
CA VAL A 394 2.51 7.39 34.35
C VAL A 394 1.69 8.24 33.39
N GLY A 395 1.39 9.49 33.78
CA GLY A 395 0.67 10.44 32.94
C GLY A 395 1.44 10.84 31.69
N TYR A 396 2.77 10.88 31.73
CA TYR A 396 3.60 11.07 30.53
C TYR A 396 3.37 9.97 29.49
N HIS A 397 3.18 8.71 29.91
CA HIS A 397 2.84 7.63 28.99
C HIS A 397 1.47 7.84 28.33
N VAL A 398 0.47 8.29 29.09
CA VAL A 398 -0.85 8.61 28.52
C VAL A 398 -0.75 9.74 27.49
N PHE A 399 0.00 10.80 27.83
CA PHE A 399 0.25 11.93 26.93
C PHE A 399 0.95 11.48 25.65
N THR A 400 2.08 10.78 25.76
CA THR A 400 2.87 10.29 24.61
C THR A 400 2.09 9.31 23.74
N SER A 401 1.20 8.50 24.32
CA SER A 401 0.27 7.67 23.54
C SER A 401 -0.65 8.53 22.67
N ALA A 402 -1.28 9.57 23.24
CA ALA A 402 -2.17 10.46 22.49
C ALA A 402 -1.44 11.19 21.35
N ILE A 403 -0.27 11.79 21.65
CA ILE A 403 0.54 12.52 20.64
C ILE A 403 1.33 11.61 19.70
N GLY A 404 1.32 10.30 19.92
CA GLY A 404 1.89 9.31 19.00
C GLY A 404 0.83 8.68 18.09
N ARG A 405 -0.27 8.22 18.67
CA ARG A 405 -1.29 7.42 17.98
C ARG A 405 -2.27 8.25 17.15
N MET A 406 -2.69 9.42 17.63
CA MET A 406 -3.61 10.28 16.84
C MET A 406 -2.94 10.84 15.58
N PRO A 407 -1.69 11.34 15.63
CA PRO A 407 -0.97 11.72 14.41
C PRO A 407 -0.77 10.53 13.45
N GLN A 408 -0.48 9.34 13.98
CA GLN A 408 -0.35 8.13 13.17
C GLN A 408 -1.66 7.79 12.42
N ALA A 409 -2.80 7.88 13.11
CA ALA A 409 -4.12 7.68 12.52
C ALA A 409 -4.44 8.74 11.45
N LEU A 410 -4.13 10.02 11.72
CA LEU A 410 -4.33 11.10 10.75
C LEU A 410 -3.43 10.92 9.52
N GLY A 411 -2.17 10.59 9.72
CA GLY A 411 -1.24 10.32 8.61
C GLY A 411 -1.69 9.14 7.75
N ALA A 412 -2.35 8.13 8.34
CA ALA A 412 -2.97 7.04 7.58
C ALA A 412 -4.12 7.53 6.69
N GLN A 413 -4.99 8.41 7.23
CA GLN A 413 -6.10 9.03 6.50
C GLN A 413 -5.57 9.91 5.36
N GLU A 414 -4.63 10.81 5.65
CA GLU A 414 -4.07 11.76 4.67
C GLU A 414 -3.32 11.02 3.55
N ALA A 415 -2.55 9.97 3.87
CA ALA A 415 -1.86 9.17 2.85
C ALA A 415 -2.84 8.40 1.96
N ALA A 416 -3.89 7.80 2.54
CA ALA A 416 -4.94 7.12 1.77
C ALA A 416 -5.66 8.10 0.83
N GLN A 417 -6.03 9.29 1.31
CA GLN A 417 -6.65 10.34 0.50
C GLN A 417 -5.71 10.85 -0.59
N HIS A 418 -4.43 11.08 -0.26
CA HIS A 418 -3.43 11.54 -1.21
C HIS A 418 -3.31 10.61 -2.40
N PHE A 419 -3.35 9.29 -2.21
CA PHE A 419 -3.27 8.31 -3.29
C PHE A 419 -4.64 7.85 -3.83
N ARG A 420 -5.74 8.44 -3.35
CA ARG A 420 -7.13 8.03 -3.67
C ARG A 420 -7.35 6.53 -3.45
N GLY A 421 -6.90 6.03 -2.31
CA GLY A 421 -7.05 4.64 -1.89
C GLY A 421 -7.71 4.52 -0.52
N SER A 422 -7.79 3.29 -0.02
CA SER A 422 -8.22 2.98 1.34
C SER A 422 -7.00 2.74 2.24
N PRO A 423 -7.04 3.11 3.53
CA PRO A 423 -5.98 2.74 4.47
C PRO A 423 -5.97 1.22 4.68
N PHE A 424 -4.78 0.63 4.66
CA PHE A 424 -4.53 -0.77 5.02
C PHE A 424 -3.74 -0.81 6.33
N ILE A 425 -4.45 -1.12 7.40
CA ILE A 425 -3.92 -1.15 8.76
C ILE A 425 -4.13 -2.57 9.31
N ASN A 426 -3.03 -3.31 9.45
CA ASN A 426 -3.02 -4.67 9.98
C ASN A 426 -2.92 -4.70 11.51
N ALA A 427 -2.19 -3.75 12.10
CA ALA A 427 -2.01 -3.66 13.54
C ALA A 427 -3.31 -3.25 14.24
N GLU A 428 -3.85 -4.12 15.10
CA GLU A 428 -5.15 -3.91 15.76
C GLU A 428 -5.18 -2.62 16.59
N THR A 429 -4.11 -2.36 17.34
CA THR A 429 -3.97 -1.11 18.09
C THR A 429 -4.11 0.12 17.19
N SER A 430 -3.45 0.12 16.04
CA SER A 430 -3.48 1.25 15.11
C SER A 430 -4.85 1.38 14.44
N TRP A 431 -5.54 0.26 14.18
CA TRP A 431 -6.90 0.25 13.67
C TRP A 431 -7.89 0.88 14.65
N LEU A 432 -7.81 0.53 15.94
CA LEU A 432 -8.66 1.13 16.98
C LEU A 432 -8.50 2.66 17.04
N HIS A 433 -7.26 3.16 17.01
CA HIS A 433 -7.03 4.61 17.03
C HIS A 433 -7.51 5.29 15.75
N TYR A 434 -7.45 4.59 14.61
CA TYR A 434 -7.99 5.07 13.35
C TYR A 434 -9.52 5.18 13.37
N THR A 435 -10.24 4.17 13.88
CA THR A 435 -11.70 4.25 14.00
C THR A 435 -12.12 5.33 15.00
N TRP A 436 -11.37 5.50 16.10
CA TRP A 436 -11.62 6.59 17.04
C TRP A 436 -11.42 7.97 16.42
N LEU A 437 -10.39 8.15 15.58
CA LEU A 437 -10.19 9.39 14.82
C LEU A 437 -11.42 9.71 13.95
N LEU A 438 -11.93 8.71 13.22
CA LEU A 438 -13.11 8.87 12.37
C LEU A 438 -14.36 9.27 13.17
N GLU A 439 -14.57 8.64 14.33
CA GLU A 439 -15.64 9.00 15.27
C GLU A 439 -15.52 10.44 15.76
N TYR A 440 -14.31 10.87 16.15
CA TYR A 440 -14.05 12.23 16.65
C TYR A 440 -14.28 13.31 15.61
N GLN A 441 -14.08 12.98 14.33
CA GLN A 441 -14.35 13.89 13.21
C GLN A 441 -15.84 13.99 12.85
N GLY A 442 -16.73 13.26 13.56
CA GLY A 442 -18.19 13.33 13.37
C GLY A 442 -18.72 12.39 12.28
N GLY A 443 -18.00 11.30 11.99
CA GLY A 443 -18.33 10.35 10.93
C GLY A 443 -17.67 10.69 9.60
N LEU A 444 -17.33 9.64 8.85
CA LEU A 444 -16.64 9.65 7.55
C LEU A 444 -17.17 10.76 6.62
N ARG A 445 -16.39 11.82 6.45
CA ARG A 445 -16.65 12.91 5.47
C ARG A 445 -16.73 12.29 4.08
N ASP A 446 -17.82 12.53 3.35
CA ASP A 446 -17.95 12.47 1.86
C ASP A 446 -17.13 11.37 1.14
N ASP A 447 -16.86 10.25 1.80
CA ASP A 447 -16.01 9.20 1.27
C ASP A 447 -16.83 8.47 0.22
N ASP A 448 -16.28 8.42 -0.98
CA ASP A 448 -16.87 7.68 -2.08
C ASP A 448 -17.22 6.25 -1.64
N LEU A 449 -18.40 5.77 -2.07
CA LEU A 449 -18.93 4.46 -1.70
C LEU A 449 -17.90 3.36 -2.02
N THR A 450 -17.16 3.51 -3.11
CA THR A 450 -16.08 2.59 -3.50
C THR A 450 -14.93 2.56 -2.50
N THR A 451 -14.48 3.71 -1.99
CA THR A 451 -13.42 3.78 -0.97
C THR A 451 -13.87 3.12 0.33
N ARG A 452 -15.12 3.37 0.75
CA ARG A 452 -15.69 2.74 1.95
C ARG A 452 -15.80 1.24 1.79
N HIS A 453 -16.36 0.78 0.67
CA HIS A 453 -16.47 -0.64 0.35
C HIS A 453 -15.10 -1.33 0.37
N SER A 454 -14.11 -0.71 -0.27
CA SER A 454 -12.73 -1.21 -0.28
C SER A 454 -12.14 -1.29 1.13
N MET A 455 -12.38 -0.29 1.99
CA MET A 455 -11.92 -0.30 3.37
C MET A 455 -12.52 -1.46 4.19
N HIS A 456 -13.81 -1.76 4.04
CA HIS A 456 -14.43 -2.92 4.70
C HIS A 456 -13.81 -4.25 4.26
N VAL A 457 -13.57 -4.41 2.95
CA VAL A 457 -12.98 -5.67 2.44
C VAL A 457 -11.53 -5.82 2.86
N VAL A 458 -10.72 -4.76 2.70
CA VAL A 458 -9.31 -4.76 3.11
C VAL A 458 -9.18 -5.00 4.62
N ARG A 459 -10.05 -4.39 5.43
CA ARG A 459 -10.07 -4.63 6.88
C ARG A 459 -10.43 -6.07 7.22
N ALA A 460 -11.43 -6.65 6.58
CA ALA A 460 -11.80 -8.05 6.80
C ALA A 460 -10.64 -9.00 6.47
N LEU A 461 -10.00 -8.82 5.32
CA LEU A 461 -8.84 -9.64 4.93
C LEU A 461 -7.70 -9.49 5.94
N ALA A 462 -7.42 -8.29 6.41
CA ALA A 462 -6.41 -8.03 7.44
C ALA A 462 -6.75 -8.71 8.78
N ALA A 463 -7.97 -8.49 9.28
CA ALA A 463 -8.41 -8.96 10.60
C ALA A 463 -8.58 -10.48 10.67
N GLU A 464 -8.96 -11.12 9.57
CA GLU A 464 -9.24 -12.56 9.54
C GLU A 464 -8.03 -13.43 9.19
N THR A 465 -6.91 -12.82 8.76
CA THR A 465 -5.69 -13.55 8.35
C THR A 465 -5.13 -14.45 9.46
N HIS A 466 -5.35 -14.12 10.74
CA HIS A 466 -4.89 -14.92 11.88
C HIS A 466 -6.02 -15.62 12.65
N ASN A 467 -7.26 -15.55 12.12
CA ASN A 467 -8.45 -16.12 12.73
C ASN A 467 -9.09 -17.13 11.76
N ASN A 468 -10.09 -16.70 10.97
CA ASN A 468 -10.84 -17.59 10.10
C ASN A 468 -10.15 -17.87 8.74
N LEU A 469 -9.14 -17.07 8.37
CA LEU A 469 -8.43 -17.13 7.09
C LEU A 469 -6.92 -17.35 7.25
N GLU A 470 -6.49 -18.24 8.16
CA GLU A 470 -5.06 -18.56 8.37
C GLU A 470 -4.32 -18.98 7.08
N TRP A 471 -5.03 -19.59 6.13
CA TRP A 471 -4.48 -19.96 4.83
C TRP A 471 -4.12 -18.75 3.96
N LEU A 472 -4.72 -17.57 4.20
CA LEU A 472 -4.49 -16.34 3.45
C LEU A 472 -3.08 -15.81 3.65
N GLY A 473 -2.59 -15.83 4.89
CA GLY A 473 -1.21 -15.48 5.23
C GLY A 473 -0.18 -16.40 4.57
N ASN A 474 -0.60 -17.59 4.12
CA ASN A 474 0.23 -18.59 3.46
C ASN A 474 0.15 -18.55 1.93
N VAL A 475 -0.65 -17.65 1.34
CA VAL A 475 -0.71 -17.48 -0.12
C VAL A 475 0.62 -16.88 -0.58
N PRO A 476 1.42 -17.58 -1.41
CA PRO A 476 2.67 -17.03 -1.92
C PRO A 476 2.38 -15.81 -2.82
N PRO A 477 3.20 -14.76 -2.81
CA PRO A 477 2.97 -13.60 -3.66
C PRO A 477 2.98 -13.93 -5.16
N GLU A 478 3.69 -14.98 -5.56
CA GLU A 478 3.69 -15.51 -6.93
C GLU A 478 2.29 -15.96 -7.37
N THR A 479 1.46 -16.42 -6.43
CA THR A 479 0.05 -16.75 -6.69
C THR A 479 -0.77 -15.52 -7.02
N VAL A 480 -0.51 -14.39 -6.34
CA VAL A 480 -1.16 -13.10 -6.66
C VAL A 480 -0.72 -12.63 -8.04
N ILE A 481 0.57 -12.72 -8.37
CA ILE A 481 1.07 -12.42 -9.73
C ILE A 481 0.40 -13.32 -10.79
N GLU A 482 0.21 -14.62 -10.50
CA GLU A 482 -0.49 -15.55 -11.38
C GLU A 482 -1.96 -15.13 -11.62
N ILE A 483 -2.68 -14.75 -10.57
CA ILE A 483 -4.07 -14.26 -10.67
C ILE A 483 -4.14 -13.01 -11.54
N ARG A 484 -3.21 -12.04 -11.35
CA ARG A 484 -3.16 -10.81 -12.14
C ARG A 484 -2.88 -11.08 -13.61
N ARG A 485 -1.87 -11.89 -13.92
CA ARG A 485 -1.49 -12.24 -15.31
C ARG A 485 -2.58 -12.98 -16.07
N ARG A 486 -3.44 -13.71 -15.36
CA ARG A 486 -4.57 -14.45 -15.95
C ARG A 486 -5.85 -13.60 -16.07
N GLY A 487 -5.86 -12.35 -15.59
CA GLY A 487 -7.04 -11.49 -15.61
C GLY A 487 -8.16 -11.97 -14.68
N LEU A 488 -7.80 -12.68 -13.59
CA LEU A 488 -8.74 -13.32 -12.68
C LEU A 488 -9.09 -12.47 -11.44
N ALA A 489 -8.52 -11.26 -11.34
CA ALA A 489 -8.68 -10.40 -10.18
C ALA A 489 -10.12 -9.87 -10.03
N ASP A 490 -10.79 -9.55 -11.14
CA ASP A 490 -12.16 -9.02 -11.10
C ASP A 490 -13.15 -10.07 -10.59
N GLU A 491 -13.04 -11.32 -11.05
CA GLU A 491 -13.86 -12.45 -10.57
C GLU A 491 -13.65 -12.69 -9.07
N LEU A 492 -12.39 -12.62 -8.60
CA LEU A 492 -12.08 -12.76 -7.18
C LEU A 492 -12.66 -11.60 -6.36
N ARG A 493 -12.62 -10.39 -6.90
CA ARG A 493 -13.17 -9.20 -6.26
C ARG A 493 -14.68 -9.29 -6.11
N GLU A 494 -15.39 -9.69 -7.18
CA GLU A 494 -16.84 -9.88 -7.15
C GLU A 494 -17.25 -10.93 -6.10
N LEU A 495 -16.51 -12.03 -6.02
CA LEU A 495 -16.71 -13.06 -5.00
C LEU A 495 -16.56 -12.50 -3.58
N LEU A 496 -15.48 -11.75 -3.32
CA LEU A 496 -15.24 -11.17 -1.99
C LEU A 496 -16.28 -10.11 -1.62
N ALA A 497 -16.68 -9.29 -2.59
CA ALA A 497 -17.58 -8.15 -2.40
C ALA A 497 -19.06 -8.52 -2.24
N GLU A 498 -19.44 -9.78 -2.53
CA GLU A 498 -20.84 -10.19 -2.55
C GLU A 498 -21.55 -9.88 -1.22
N GLY A 499 -22.62 -9.08 -1.27
CA GLY A 499 -23.44 -8.74 -0.09
C GLY A 499 -22.86 -7.69 0.86
N VAL A 500 -21.59 -7.27 0.70
CA VAL A 500 -20.91 -6.32 1.60
C VAL A 500 -21.57 -4.93 1.56
N SER A 501 -21.93 -4.44 0.37
CA SER A 501 -22.56 -3.11 0.20
C SER A 501 -23.84 -2.95 1.03
N ASN A 502 -24.68 -3.99 1.08
CA ASN A 502 -25.92 -3.97 1.85
C ASN A 502 -25.68 -3.81 3.36
N LEU A 503 -24.59 -4.39 3.87
CA LEU A 503 -24.22 -4.30 5.29
C LEU A 503 -23.68 -2.91 5.63
N ILE A 504 -22.91 -2.32 4.71
CA ILE A 504 -22.39 -0.94 4.84
C ILE A 504 -23.55 0.06 4.90
N ASP A 505 -24.56 -0.11 4.05
CA ASP A 505 -25.74 0.77 4.03
C ASP A 505 -26.56 0.70 5.34
N ILE A 506 -26.56 -0.45 6.02
CA ILE A 506 -27.23 -0.64 7.31
C ILE A 506 -26.43 0.01 8.44
N ASN A 507 -25.12 -0.26 8.50
CA ASN A 507 -24.24 0.30 9.51
C ASN A 507 -22.79 0.41 8.96
N PRO A 508 -22.36 1.61 8.53
CA PRO A 508 -21.05 1.82 7.92
C PRO A 508 -19.89 1.65 8.90
N ASP A 509 -20.14 1.62 10.20
CA ASP A 509 -19.09 1.46 11.22
C ASP A 509 -18.93 -0.01 11.66
N ASN A 510 -19.75 -0.93 11.12
CA ASN A 510 -19.74 -2.34 11.53
C ASN A 510 -18.83 -3.21 10.67
N TYR A 511 -17.52 -3.08 10.90
CA TYR A 511 -16.51 -3.88 10.20
C TYR A 511 -16.56 -5.38 10.50
N PHE A 512 -17.08 -5.78 11.68
CA PHE A 512 -17.20 -7.18 12.07
C PHE A 512 -18.20 -7.94 11.20
N ARG A 513 -19.39 -7.35 10.96
CA ARG A 513 -20.42 -7.98 10.11
C ARG A 513 -19.97 -8.11 8.66
N THR A 514 -19.26 -7.12 8.14
CA THR A 514 -18.69 -7.23 6.80
C THR A 514 -17.59 -8.29 6.72
N ALA A 515 -16.80 -8.45 7.79
CA ALA A 515 -15.80 -9.51 7.85
C ALA A 515 -16.43 -10.91 7.85
N ASP A 516 -17.46 -11.15 8.67
CA ASP A 516 -18.23 -12.40 8.67
C ASP A 516 -18.74 -12.75 7.26
N GLN A 517 -19.32 -11.77 6.56
CA GLN A 517 -19.85 -11.97 5.21
C GLN A 517 -18.75 -12.34 4.20
N ILE A 518 -17.57 -11.71 4.28
CA ILE A 518 -16.46 -11.99 3.38
C ILE A 518 -15.89 -13.39 3.62
N VAL A 519 -15.78 -13.80 4.90
CA VAL A 519 -15.41 -15.17 5.26
C VAL A 519 -16.43 -16.16 4.69
N ASP A 520 -17.72 -15.93 4.89
CA ASP A 520 -18.80 -16.77 4.36
C ASP A 520 -18.80 -16.89 2.84
N ASN A 521 -18.47 -15.82 2.12
CA ASN A 521 -18.33 -15.81 0.67
C ASN A 521 -17.21 -16.76 0.20
N LEU A 522 -16.03 -16.66 0.83
CA LEU A 522 -14.88 -17.52 0.54
C LEU A 522 -15.18 -18.99 0.88
N ASP A 523 -15.76 -19.23 2.04
CA ASP A 523 -16.13 -20.56 2.52
C ASP A 523 -17.14 -21.22 1.58
N THR A 524 -18.15 -20.47 1.16
CA THR A 524 -19.16 -20.92 0.19
C THR A 524 -18.51 -21.24 -1.16
N ALA A 525 -17.61 -20.39 -1.64
CA ALA A 525 -16.90 -20.63 -2.88
C ALA A 525 -16.03 -21.89 -2.82
N PHE A 526 -15.30 -22.12 -1.73
CA PHE A 526 -14.51 -23.34 -1.54
C PHE A 526 -15.37 -24.59 -1.42
N ARG A 527 -16.50 -24.54 -0.69
CA ARG A 527 -17.45 -25.67 -0.62
C ARG A 527 -18.03 -25.98 -1.99
N ARG A 528 -18.42 -24.96 -2.78
CA ARG A 528 -18.87 -25.12 -4.17
C ARG A 528 -17.78 -25.73 -5.04
N HIS A 529 -16.54 -25.26 -4.93
CA HIS A 529 -15.40 -25.80 -5.65
C HIS A 529 -15.14 -27.28 -5.29
N GLN A 530 -15.14 -27.62 -4.00
CA GLN A 530 -14.97 -28.99 -3.54
C GLN A 530 -16.10 -29.91 -4.01
N ALA A 531 -17.36 -29.44 -3.99
CA ALA A 531 -18.49 -30.17 -4.54
C ALA A 531 -18.34 -30.40 -6.05
N ALA A 532 -17.91 -29.39 -6.81
CA ALA A 532 -17.66 -29.48 -8.24
C ALA A 532 -16.51 -30.47 -8.57
N LEU A 533 -15.48 -30.56 -7.73
CA LEU A 533 -14.41 -31.56 -7.85
C LEU A 533 -14.93 -32.99 -7.59
N ARG A 534 -15.77 -33.17 -6.58
CA ARG A 534 -16.43 -34.47 -6.28
C ARG A 534 -17.35 -34.89 -7.42
N GLU A 535 -18.15 -33.96 -7.96
CA GLU A 535 -19.01 -34.22 -9.11
C GLU A 535 -18.20 -34.57 -10.35
N ALA A 536 -17.09 -33.87 -10.62
CA ALA A 536 -16.18 -34.21 -11.72
C ALA A 536 -15.60 -35.63 -11.58
N ARG A 537 -15.16 -35.98 -10.37
CA ARG A 537 -14.66 -37.33 -10.05
C ARG A 537 -15.75 -38.38 -10.26
N ASN A 538 -16.97 -38.11 -9.80
CA ASN A 538 -18.11 -39.02 -9.97
C ASN A 538 -18.53 -39.15 -11.43
N LYS A 539 -18.52 -38.06 -12.21
CA LYS A 539 -18.76 -38.08 -13.67
C LYS A 539 -17.70 -38.90 -14.39
N LYS A 540 -16.42 -38.76 -14.01
CA LYS A 540 -15.34 -39.64 -14.51
C LYS A 540 -15.61 -41.10 -14.17
N LEU A 541 -15.90 -41.43 -12.91
CA LEU A 541 -16.23 -42.81 -12.48
C LEU A 541 -17.41 -43.40 -13.26
N LYS A 542 -18.49 -42.62 -13.47
CA LYS A 542 -19.64 -43.00 -14.30
C LYS A 542 -19.26 -43.20 -15.78
N LEU A 543 -18.38 -42.35 -16.34
CA LEU A 543 -17.89 -42.48 -17.72
C LEU A 543 -16.97 -43.70 -17.91
N TYR A 544 -16.26 -44.11 -16.87
CA TYR A 544 -15.42 -45.31 -16.84
C TYR A 544 -16.19 -46.61 -16.62
N GLY A 545 -17.54 -46.57 -16.57
CA GLY A 545 -18.36 -47.74 -16.32
C GLY A 545 -18.22 -48.30 -14.91
N ILE A 546 -17.62 -47.56 -13.98
CA ILE A 546 -17.57 -47.91 -12.56
C ILE A 546 -18.88 -47.46 -11.94
N ASP A 547 -19.95 -48.15 -12.30
CA ASP A 547 -21.15 -48.18 -11.48
C ASP A 547 -20.89 -49.27 -10.44
N VAL A 548 -20.64 -48.87 -9.18
CA VAL A 548 -20.25 -49.79 -8.10
C VAL A 548 -21.30 -50.88 -7.89
N ALA A 549 -22.54 -50.66 -8.37
CA ALA A 549 -23.61 -51.66 -8.38
C ALA A 549 -23.70 -52.53 -9.65
N ALA A 550 -23.08 -52.15 -10.79
CA ALA A 550 -23.16 -52.89 -12.06
C ALA A 550 -21.86 -53.65 -12.43
N CYS A 551 -20.79 -53.51 -11.65
CA CYS A 551 -19.53 -54.25 -11.83
C CYS A 551 -19.59 -55.71 -11.34
N THR A 552 -20.66 -56.43 -11.66
CA THR A 552 -20.82 -57.87 -11.42
C THR A 552 -21.29 -58.60 -12.68
N ALA A 553 -20.72 -58.28 -13.85
CA ALA A 553 -20.49 -59.27 -14.91
C ALA A 553 -19.80 -58.62 -16.13
N THR A 554 -18.71 -59.23 -16.59
CA THR A 554 -18.23 -59.24 -17.99
C THR A 554 -17.63 -57.98 -18.66
N GLY A 555 -17.49 -56.82 -18.00
CA GLY A 555 -17.04 -55.57 -18.66
C GLY A 555 -15.61 -55.04 -18.42
N ALA A 556 -14.76 -55.69 -17.62
CA ALA A 556 -13.52 -55.06 -17.13
C ALA A 556 -12.35 -54.99 -18.14
N VAL A 557 -12.34 -55.86 -19.17
CA VAL A 557 -11.17 -56.05 -20.05
C VAL A 557 -11.08 -55.00 -21.18
N ALA A 558 -12.22 -54.53 -21.70
CA ALA A 558 -12.25 -53.53 -22.77
C ALA A 558 -11.86 -52.12 -22.30
N VAL A 559 -12.17 -51.80 -21.04
CA VAL A 559 -11.87 -50.49 -20.43
C VAL A 559 -10.37 -50.34 -20.13
N ALA A 560 -9.70 -51.43 -19.72
CA ALA A 560 -8.26 -51.44 -19.49
C ALA A 560 -7.44 -51.23 -20.78
N ALA A 561 -7.91 -51.75 -21.92
CA ALA A 561 -7.25 -51.57 -23.23
C ALA A 561 -7.33 -50.11 -23.73
N ALA A 562 -8.46 -49.43 -23.51
CA ALA A 562 -8.64 -48.02 -23.87
C ALA A 562 -7.83 -47.05 -22.99
N LEU A 563 -7.56 -47.43 -21.73
CA LEU A 563 -6.82 -46.60 -20.76
C LEU A 563 -5.29 -46.70 -20.89
N THR A 564 -4.76 -47.77 -21.49
CA THR A 564 -3.31 -48.05 -21.53
C THR A 564 -2.67 -47.93 -22.91
N GLY A 565 -3.47 -47.77 -23.98
CA GLY A 565 -2.95 -47.58 -25.35
C GLY A 565 -2.25 -48.80 -25.95
N ASN A 566 -2.43 -49.99 -25.35
CA ASN A 566 -1.76 -51.20 -25.79
C ASN A 566 -2.50 -51.86 -26.97
N VAL A 567 -1.89 -51.84 -28.16
CA VAL A 567 -2.44 -52.34 -29.42
C VAL A 567 -2.71 -53.85 -29.39
N ALA A 568 -1.98 -54.62 -28.57
CA ALA A 568 -2.12 -56.08 -28.49
C ALA A 568 -3.47 -56.54 -27.89
N LEU A 569 -4.17 -55.67 -27.13
CA LEU A 569 -5.51 -55.93 -26.58
C LEU A 569 -6.64 -55.41 -27.48
N GLY A 570 -6.33 -54.73 -28.60
CA GLY A 570 -7.31 -54.16 -29.53
C GLY A 570 -7.96 -55.16 -30.50
N ALA A 571 -7.43 -56.38 -30.58
CA ALA A 571 -7.86 -57.39 -31.55
C ALA A 571 -9.20 -58.09 -31.23
N ILE A 572 -9.81 -57.82 -30.06
CA ILE A 572 -11.12 -58.38 -29.68
C ILE A 572 -12.15 -57.25 -29.51
N SER A 573 -12.33 -56.46 -30.57
CA SER A 573 -13.37 -55.41 -30.64
C SER A 573 -14.33 -55.59 -31.83
N GLY A 574 -14.28 -56.75 -32.48
CA GLY A 574 -15.31 -57.17 -33.43
C GLY A 574 -16.52 -57.73 -32.68
N ALA A 575 -17.68 -57.11 -32.89
CA ALA A 575 -19.02 -57.53 -32.47
C ALA A 575 -19.53 -57.04 -31.10
N LEU A 576 -19.86 -55.75 -31.00
CA LEU A 576 -20.98 -55.28 -30.16
C LEU A 576 -21.70 -54.11 -30.85
N GLY A 577 -22.42 -54.43 -31.94
CA GLY A 577 -23.55 -53.63 -32.38
C GLY A 577 -24.79 -54.06 -31.59
N VAL A 578 -25.01 -53.50 -30.41
CA VAL A 578 -26.28 -53.63 -29.68
C VAL A 578 -26.70 -52.25 -29.18
N VAL A 579 -27.95 -51.92 -29.47
CA VAL A 579 -28.65 -50.67 -29.17
C VAL A 579 -28.50 -50.28 -27.70
N GLY A 580 -27.99 -49.07 -27.45
CA GLY A 580 -28.01 -48.43 -26.12
C GLY A 580 -26.67 -47.98 -25.54
N LEU A 581 -25.53 -48.30 -26.14
CA LEU A 581 -24.21 -47.83 -25.66
C LEU A 581 -23.72 -46.59 -26.43
N PRO A 582 -23.15 -45.58 -25.74
CA PRO A 582 -22.65 -44.36 -26.38
C PRO A 582 -21.51 -44.70 -27.35
N ASN A 583 -21.53 -44.07 -28.53
CA ASN A 583 -20.52 -44.27 -29.58
C ASN A 583 -19.14 -43.83 -29.08
N LEU A 584 -18.06 -44.48 -29.53
CA LEU A 584 -16.67 -44.17 -29.13
C LEU A 584 -16.30 -42.70 -29.33
N LYS A 585 -16.88 -42.06 -30.35
CA LYS A 585 -16.74 -40.60 -30.60
C LYS A 585 -17.40 -39.75 -29.52
N ASP A 586 -18.54 -40.19 -28.97
CA ASP A 586 -19.27 -39.47 -27.92
C ASP A 586 -18.55 -39.58 -26.58
N ILE A 587 -17.96 -40.75 -26.29
CA ILE A 587 -17.10 -40.96 -25.10
C ILE A 587 -15.86 -40.06 -25.19
N LYS A 588 -15.19 -40.00 -26.35
CA LYS A 588 -14.02 -39.12 -26.56
C LYS A 588 -14.38 -37.64 -26.44
N THR A 589 -15.54 -37.23 -26.92
CA THR A 589 -16.01 -35.84 -26.84
C THR A 589 -16.37 -35.45 -25.40
N LYS A 590 -17.11 -36.31 -24.69
CA LYS A 590 -17.39 -36.12 -23.25
C LYS A 590 -16.12 -36.12 -22.42
N PHE A 591 -15.12 -36.94 -22.77
CA PHE A 591 -13.81 -36.91 -22.09
C PHE A 591 -13.10 -35.57 -22.27
N LYS A 592 -13.08 -35.04 -23.50
CA LYS A 592 -12.50 -33.71 -23.78
C LYS A 592 -13.25 -32.60 -23.02
N GLN A 593 -14.59 -32.67 -22.97
CA GLN A 593 -15.40 -31.70 -22.21
C GLN A 593 -15.11 -31.76 -20.71
N ILE A 594 -15.09 -32.96 -20.12
CA ILE A 594 -14.78 -33.14 -18.69
C ILE A 594 -13.35 -32.67 -18.38
N ALA A 595 -12.38 -32.98 -19.24
CA ALA A 595 -11.00 -32.52 -19.08
C ALA A 595 -10.89 -30.99 -19.20
N ALA A 596 -11.64 -30.38 -20.12
CA ALA A 596 -11.69 -28.93 -20.28
C ALA A 596 -12.39 -28.25 -19.09
N GLU A 597 -13.50 -28.80 -18.59
CA GLU A 597 -14.17 -28.31 -17.38
C GLU A 597 -13.29 -28.42 -16.13
N GLU A 598 -12.57 -29.53 -15.97
CA GLU A 598 -11.66 -29.71 -14.85
C GLU A 598 -10.47 -28.76 -14.92
N LYS A 599 -9.93 -28.55 -16.14
CA LYS A 599 -8.89 -27.56 -16.37
C LYS A 599 -9.40 -26.15 -16.02
N ALA A 600 -10.55 -25.74 -16.54
CA ALA A 600 -11.16 -24.45 -16.24
C ALA A 600 -11.39 -24.25 -14.74
N ARG A 601 -11.88 -25.28 -14.03
CA ARG A 601 -12.05 -25.22 -12.56
C ARG A 601 -10.74 -25.04 -11.81
N ARG A 602 -9.69 -25.80 -12.17
CA ARG A 602 -8.36 -25.66 -11.55
C ARG A 602 -7.68 -24.32 -11.84
N GLU A 603 -8.05 -23.71 -12.95
CA GLU A 603 -7.52 -22.42 -13.42
C GLU A 603 -8.35 -21.21 -12.95
N SER A 604 -9.54 -21.42 -12.37
CA SER A 604 -10.35 -20.37 -11.73
C SER A 604 -9.65 -19.74 -10.51
N PRO A 605 -10.01 -18.51 -10.07
CA PRO A 605 -9.41 -17.88 -8.90
C PRO A 605 -9.56 -18.76 -7.65
N THR A 606 -10.76 -19.31 -7.41
CA THR A 606 -11.01 -20.25 -6.32
C THR A 606 -10.13 -21.49 -6.44
N GLY A 607 -9.97 -22.05 -7.64
CA GLY A 607 -9.13 -23.23 -7.87
C GLY A 607 -7.63 -22.98 -7.70
N ILE A 608 -7.17 -21.76 -7.95
CA ILE A 608 -5.79 -21.32 -7.68
C ILE A 608 -5.58 -21.20 -6.17
N LEU A 609 -6.46 -20.49 -5.46
CA LEU A 609 -6.38 -20.30 -4.00
C LEU A 609 -6.55 -21.61 -3.22
N PHE A 610 -7.46 -22.50 -3.65
CA PHE A 610 -7.74 -23.78 -3.00
C PHE A 610 -6.53 -24.73 -2.93
N ARG A 611 -5.51 -24.53 -3.77
CA ARG A 611 -4.23 -25.29 -3.70
C ARG A 611 -3.47 -25.02 -2.41
N HIS A 612 -3.69 -23.85 -1.81
CA HIS A 612 -3.01 -23.38 -0.61
C HIS A 612 -3.79 -23.71 0.66
N VAL A 613 -5.10 -23.98 0.54
CA VAL A 613 -5.98 -24.38 1.66
C VAL A 613 -5.69 -25.80 2.18
N ASN A 614 -5.27 -26.74 1.31
CA ASN A 614 -5.11 -28.17 1.66
C ASN A 614 -3.65 -28.61 1.95
N ARG A 615 -2.75 -27.69 2.31
CA ARG A 615 -1.37 -28.05 2.72
C ARG A 615 -1.21 -28.31 4.22
N HIS A 616 -2.32 -28.52 4.94
CA HIS A 616 -2.35 -29.00 6.32
C HIS A 616 -2.90 -30.42 6.39
#